data_AF-A0A7S2BSI8-F1
#
_entry.id   AF-A0A7S2BSI8-F1
#
_cell.length_a   1.000
_cell.length_b   1.000
_cell.length_c   1.000
_cell.angle_alpha   90.00
_cell.angle_beta   90.00
_cell.angle_gamma   90.00
#
_symmetry.space_group_name_H-M   'P 1'
#
loop_
_entity.id
_entity.type
_entity.pdbx_description
1 polymer ?
#
loop_
_entity_poly.entity_id
_entity_poly.type
_entity_poly.pdbx_seq_one_letter_code
_entity_poly.pdbx_strand_id
1 'polypeptide(L)'
;RDLSGNDEVVRVREDDQPPPRMSGRSCVYLLQLKGHDGGLGALYVGESDRIGRRLQQHRRTHGERRLECLLVEVPSKSAALRIEARAIQRLKALGVGCVTNIIHS
;
A
#
# COMPACT_ATOMS: atom_id res chain seq x y z
N ARG A 1 -13.21 15.19 -1.01
CA ARG A 1 -12.48 16.22 -1.78
C ARG A 1 -11.10 16.39 -1.16
N ASP A 2 -9.98 16.05 -1.80
CA ASP A 2 -9.76 15.50 -3.16
C ASP A 2 -8.64 14.43 -3.14
N LEU A 3 -8.85 13.36 -3.91
CA LEU A 3 -7.79 12.49 -4.44
C LEU A 3 -7.57 12.95 -5.89
N SER A 4 -6.79 14.02 -6.09
CA SER A 4 -6.60 14.55 -7.45
C SER A 4 -5.46 13.82 -8.15
N GLY A 5 -5.78 12.67 -8.73
CA GLY A 5 -4.96 11.87 -9.64
C GLY A 5 -5.73 10.59 -9.88
N ASN A 6 -6.24 10.38 -11.10
CA ASN A 6 -7.14 9.29 -11.52
C ASN A 6 -7.65 8.42 -10.36
N ASP A 7 -8.91 8.59 -9.92
CA ASP A 7 -9.59 7.88 -8.81
C ASP A 7 -9.64 6.33 -8.95
N GLU A 8 -8.87 5.77 -9.87
CA GLU A 8 -8.73 4.35 -10.13
C GLU A 8 -7.87 3.69 -9.04
N VAL A 9 -8.54 2.91 -8.19
CA VAL A 9 -7.87 1.97 -7.30
C VAL A 9 -7.32 0.82 -8.14
N VAL A 10 -6.00 0.64 -8.12
CA VAL A 10 -5.34 -0.47 -8.81
C VAL A 10 -5.13 -1.62 -7.84
N ARG A 11 -5.69 -2.79 -8.16
CA ARG A 11 -5.42 -4.04 -7.44
C ARG A 11 -4.22 -4.74 -8.07
N VAL A 12 -3.20 -5.01 -7.26
CA VAL A 12 -2.05 -5.82 -7.63
C VAL A 12 -2.08 -7.10 -6.81
N ARG A 13 -2.15 -8.25 -7.49
CA ARG A 13 -2.12 -9.56 -6.83
C ARG A 13 -0.69 -9.95 -6.50
N GLU A 14 -0.57 -11.05 -5.77
CA GLU A 14 0.67 -11.54 -5.18
C GLU A 14 1.87 -11.51 -6.11
N ASP A 15 1.72 -12.01 -7.34
CA ASP A 15 2.80 -12.13 -8.33
C ASP A 15 2.77 -11.05 -9.42
N ASP A 16 1.74 -10.20 -9.42
CA ASP A 16 1.55 -9.20 -10.46
C ASP A 16 2.53 -8.02 -10.29
N GLN A 17 2.98 -7.44 -11.39
CA GLN A 17 3.67 -6.15 -11.32
C GLN A 17 2.65 -5.01 -11.28
N PRO A 18 2.93 -3.92 -10.56
CA PRO A 18 2.12 -2.71 -10.69
C PRO A 18 2.16 -2.24 -12.15
N PRO A 19 1.08 -1.64 -12.66
CA PRO A 19 0.99 -1.25 -14.05
C PRO A 19 2.10 -0.22 -14.40
N PRO A 20 2.68 -0.27 -15.61
CA PRO A 20 3.81 0.59 -15.98
C PRO A 20 3.58 2.09 -15.76
N ARG A 21 2.32 2.55 -15.89
CA ARG A 21 1.92 3.95 -15.65
C ARG A 21 2.25 4.47 -14.25
N MET A 22 2.38 3.58 -13.26
CA MET A 22 2.70 3.95 -11.87
C MET A 22 4.20 4.05 -11.61
N SER A 23 5.05 3.76 -12.60
CA SER A 23 6.49 3.89 -12.47
C SER A 23 6.88 5.36 -12.28
N GLY A 24 7.54 5.67 -11.17
CA GLY A 24 7.99 7.03 -10.84
C GLY A 24 6.87 7.97 -10.37
N ARG A 25 5.65 7.46 -10.14
CA ARG A 25 4.53 8.22 -9.58
C ARG A 25 4.43 7.99 -8.08
N SER A 26 4.09 9.05 -7.35
CA SER A 26 3.72 8.94 -5.95
C SER A 26 2.42 8.16 -5.81
N CYS A 27 2.37 7.26 -4.85
CA CYS A 27 1.16 6.49 -4.54
C CYS A 27 1.02 6.23 -3.06
N VAL A 28 -0.21 5.94 -2.63
CA VAL A 28 -0.49 5.30 -1.34
C VAL A 28 -0.94 3.87 -1.62
N TYR A 29 -0.50 2.95 -0.78
CA TYR A 29 -0.87 1.55 -0.89
C TYR A 29 -1.38 0.98 0.43
N LEU A 30 -2.32 0.04 0.28
CA LEU A 30 -2.77 -0.89 1.31
C LEU A 30 -2.27 -2.27 0.93
N LEU A 31 -1.55 -2.92 1.84
CA LEU A 31 -1.04 -4.28 1.66
C LEU A 31 -1.66 -5.18 2.72
N GLN A 32 -2.45 -6.15 2.28
CA GLN A 32 -3.00 -7.18 3.14
C GLN A 32 -2.13 -8.43 3.06
N LEU A 33 -1.57 -8.84 4.20
CA LEU A 33 -0.95 -10.15 4.33
C LEU A 33 -2.03 -11.19 4.64
N LYS A 34 -1.99 -12.37 4.03
CA LYS A 34 -2.78 -13.51 4.54
C LYS A 34 -2.22 -14.03 5.86
N GLY A 35 -3.07 -14.46 6.79
CA GLY A 35 -2.67 -15.16 8.01
C GLY A 35 -2.16 -16.58 7.70
N HIS A 36 -1.48 -17.21 8.66
CA HIS A 36 -0.95 -18.57 8.50
C HIS A 36 -2.05 -19.59 8.17
N ASP A 37 -3.26 -19.42 8.72
CA ASP A 37 -4.40 -20.31 8.49
C ASP A 37 -5.31 -19.84 7.33
N GLY A 38 -4.82 -18.95 6.46
CA GLY A 38 -5.61 -18.37 5.38
C GLY A 38 -6.60 -17.27 5.81
N GLY A 39 -6.69 -16.99 7.11
CA GLY A 39 -7.47 -15.88 7.67
C GLY A 39 -6.89 -14.49 7.39
N LEU A 40 -7.52 -13.44 7.92
CA LEU A 40 -7.01 -12.08 7.84
C LEU A 40 -5.70 -11.95 8.60
N GLY A 41 -4.64 -11.56 7.90
CA GLY A 41 -3.37 -11.20 8.51
C GLY A 41 -3.25 -9.71 8.78
N ALA A 42 -2.02 -9.23 8.92
CA ALA A 42 -1.75 -7.82 9.16
C ALA A 42 -2.04 -6.97 7.91
N LEU A 43 -2.62 -5.80 8.13
CA LEU A 43 -2.82 -4.77 7.11
C LEU A 43 -1.74 -3.70 7.24
N TYR A 44 -1.10 -3.34 6.13
CA TYR A 44 -0.09 -2.29 6.09
C TYR A 44 -0.61 -1.13 5.24
N VAL A 45 -0.35 0.07 5.73
CA VAL A 45 -0.51 1.30 4.95
C VAL A 45 0.88 1.87 4.73
N GLY A 46 1.14 2.35 3.51
CA GLY A 46 2.37 3.05 3.21
C GLY A 46 2.27 3.93 1.97
N GLU A 47 3.29 4.75 1.77
CA GLU A 47 3.49 5.53 0.54
C GLU A 47 4.72 5.06 -0.24
N SER A 48 4.76 5.34 -1.55
CA SER A 48 5.97 5.19 -2.34
C SER A 48 5.93 5.98 -3.65
N ASP A 49 7.08 6.50 -4.07
CA ASP A 49 7.33 6.95 -5.45
C ASP A 49 7.87 5.83 -6.37
N ARG A 50 8.17 4.65 -5.79
CA ARG A 50 8.81 3.51 -6.46
C ARG A 50 8.11 2.20 -6.08
N ILE A 51 6.82 2.13 -6.36
CA ILE A 51 5.96 1.05 -5.89
C ILE A 51 6.45 -0.35 -6.29
N GLY A 52 7.00 -0.52 -7.50
CA GLY A 52 7.57 -1.80 -7.92
C GLY A 52 8.70 -2.30 -7.01
N ARG A 53 9.64 -1.41 -6.62
CA ARG A 53 10.70 -1.76 -5.67
C ARG A 53 10.13 -2.04 -4.27
N ARG A 54 9.13 -1.27 -3.84
CA ARG A 54 8.52 -1.44 -2.52
C ARG A 54 7.79 -2.77 -2.40
N LEU A 55 7.02 -3.16 -3.42
CA LEU A 55 6.37 -4.47 -3.47
C LEU A 55 7.38 -5.62 -3.54
N GLN A 56 8.46 -5.46 -4.30
CA GLN A 56 9.55 -6.46 -4.32
C GLN A 56 10.20 -6.63 -2.94
N GLN A 57 10.42 -5.53 -2.21
CA GLN A 57 10.94 -5.59 -0.84
C GLN A 57 9.97 -6.34 0.08
N HIS A 58 8.67 -6.00 0.04
CA HIS A 58 7.64 -6.68 0.84
C HIS A 58 7.55 -8.17 0.54
N ARG A 59 7.59 -8.56 -0.75
CA ARG A 59 7.63 -9.97 -1.17
C ARG A 59 8.82 -10.72 -0.59
N ARG A 60 10.00 -10.09 -0.57
CA ARG A 60 11.20 -10.69 0.03
C ARG A 60 11.08 -10.82 1.56
N THR A 61 10.51 -9.82 2.23
CA THR A 61 10.34 -9.82 3.68
C THR A 61 9.24 -10.78 4.15
N HIS A 62 8.17 -10.92 3.38
CA HIS A 62 6.96 -11.65 3.79
C HIS A 62 6.74 -12.96 3.03
N GLY A 63 7.59 -13.27 2.04
CA GLY A 63 7.84 -14.60 1.46
C GLY A 63 6.60 -15.39 1.09
N GLU A 64 6.18 -16.28 2.01
CA GLU A 64 5.10 -17.26 1.85
C GLU A 64 3.70 -16.68 2.10
N ARG A 65 3.62 -15.49 2.69
CA ARG A 65 2.35 -14.85 2.98
C ARG A 65 1.85 -14.16 1.73
N ARG A 66 0.83 -14.77 1.11
CA ARG A 66 0.17 -14.18 -0.07
C ARG A 66 -0.20 -12.72 0.19
N LEU A 67 0.25 -11.87 -0.72
CA LEU A 67 0.09 -10.42 -0.65
C LEU A 67 -1.03 -9.99 -1.58
N GLU A 68 -1.97 -9.21 -1.06
CA GLU A 68 -2.87 -8.44 -1.89
C GLU A 68 -2.60 -6.96 -1.67
N CYS A 69 -2.43 -6.21 -2.75
CA CYS A 69 -2.15 -4.79 -2.68
C CYS A 69 -3.18 -3.97 -3.43
N LEU A 70 -3.69 -2.93 -2.78
CA LEU A 70 -4.46 -1.87 -3.41
C LEU A 70 -3.60 -0.61 -3.47
N LEU A 71 -3.55 0.02 -4.64
CA LEU A 71 -2.74 1.20 -4.91
C LEU A 71 -3.65 2.34 -5.35
N VAL A 72 -3.34 3.55 -4.91
CA VAL A 72 -3.95 4.79 -5.39
C VAL A 72 -2.82 5.73 -5.78
N GLU A 73 -2.80 6.13 -7.05
CA GLU A 73 -1.90 7.19 -7.53
C GLU A 73 -2.29 8.52 -6.89
N VAL A 74 -1.30 9.32 -6.52
CA VAL A 74 -1.52 10.63 -5.90
C VAL A 74 -0.62 11.67 -6.55
N PRO A 75 -1.01 12.95 -6.55
CA PRO A 75 -0.34 13.97 -7.35
C PRO A 75 1.08 14.30 -6.84
N SER A 76 1.40 13.98 -5.59
CA SER A 76 2.70 14.26 -5.00
C SER A 76 2.99 13.42 -3.77
N LYS A 77 4.27 13.30 -3.41
CA LYS A 77 4.72 12.68 -2.16
C LYS A 77 4.09 13.31 -0.92
N SER A 78 3.96 14.64 -0.89
CA SER A 78 3.30 15.33 0.22
C SER A 78 1.81 14.97 0.33
N ALA A 79 1.13 14.77 -0.81
CA ALA A 79 -0.24 14.24 -0.80
C ALA A 79 -0.27 12.80 -0.29
N ALA A 80 0.70 11.97 -0.69
CA ALA A 80 0.82 10.58 -0.26
C ALA A 80 0.96 10.47 1.26
N LEU A 81 1.90 11.20 1.87
CA LEU A 81 2.12 11.24 3.32
C LEU A 81 0.86 11.65 4.09
N ARG A 82 0.16 12.68 3.61
CA ARG A 82 -1.09 13.14 4.25
C ARG A 82 -2.20 12.10 4.15
N ILE A 83 -2.33 11.43 3.01
CA ILE A 83 -3.34 10.39 2.79
C ILE A 83 -3.00 9.14 3.63
N GLU A 84 -1.75 8.71 3.67
CA GLU A 84 -1.27 7.61 4.50
C GLU A 84 -1.62 7.83 5.98
N ALA A 85 -1.22 8.98 6.54
CA ALA A 85 -1.49 9.31 7.94
C ALA A 85 -2.99 9.27 8.25
N ARG A 86 -3.82 9.84 7.35
CA ARG A 86 -5.28 9.84 7.49
C ARG A 86 -5.87 8.44 7.37
N ALA A 87 -5.36 7.61 6.47
CA ALA A 87 -5.81 6.22 6.29
C ALA A 87 -5.50 5.39 7.54
N ILE A 88 -4.29 5.51 8.10
CA ILE A 88 -3.90 4.86 9.35
C ILE A 88 -4.83 5.26 10.50
N GLN A 89 -5.07 6.56 10.68
CA GLN A 89 -5.95 7.06 11.74
C GLN A 89 -7.38 6.49 11.60
N ARG A 90 -7.91 6.46 10.37
CA ARG A 90 -9.26 5.93 10.10
C ARG A 90 -9.35 4.44 10.35
N LEU A 91 -8.38 3.66 9.87
CA LEU A 91 -8.35 2.22 10.08
C LEU A 91 -8.26 1.86 11.57
N LYS A 92 -7.41 2.59 12.33
CA LYS A 92 -7.34 2.44 13.79
C LYS A 92 -8.67 2.77 14.47
N ALA A 93 -9.33 3.85 14.06
CA ALA A 93 -10.65 4.23 14.60
C ALA A 93 -11.74 3.18 14.30
N LEU A 94 -11.59 2.42 13.22
CA LEU A 94 -12.46 1.30 12.85
C LEU A 94 -12.08 -0.02 13.55
N GLY A 95 -11.09 -0.02 14.45
CA GLY A 95 -10.61 -1.23 15.13
C GLY A 95 -9.77 -2.15 14.24
N VAL A 96 -9.37 -1.71 13.04
CA VAL A 96 -8.51 -2.48 12.15
C VAL A 96 -7.06 -2.30 12.60
N GLY A 97 -6.45 -3.38 13.08
CA GLY A 97 -5.03 -3.42 13.41
C GLY A 97 -4.18 -3.18 12.17
N CYS A 98 -3.43 -2.07 12.15
CA CYS A 98 -2.56 -1.70 11.04
C CYS A 98 -1.09 -1.65 11.47
N VAL A 99 -0.19 -2.12 10.61
CA VAL A 99 1.25 -1.99 10.77
C VAL A 99 1.75 -0.90 9.83
N THR A 100 2.31 0.17 10.39
CA THR A 100 2.86 1.28 9.60
C THR A 100 4.27 0.93 9.15
N ASN A 101 4.56 1.01 7.86
CA ASN A 101 5.91 0.77 7.37
C ASN A 101 6.73 2.06 7.42
N ILE A 102 7.33 2.37 8.57
CA ILE A 102 8.25 3.50 8.74
C ILE A 102 9.61 3.10 8.14
N ILE A 103 9.75 3.22 6.83
CA ILE A 103 11.09 3.26 6.22
C ILE A 103 11.16 4.59 5.47
N HIS A 104 11.51 5.63 6.23
CA HIS A 104 12.15 6.81 5.66
C HIS A 104 13.59 6.38 5.41
N SER A 105 13.90 6.04 4.15
CA SER A 105 15.28 6.00 3.66
C SER A 105 15.82 7.42 3.52
#